data_AF-A0A939JZ76-F1
#
_entry.id   AF-A0A939JZ76-F1
#
_cell.length_a   1.000
_cell.length_b   1.000
_cell.length_c   1.000
_cell.angle_alpha   90.00
_cell.angle_beta   90.00
_cell.angle_gamma   90.00
#
_symmetry.space_group_name_H-M   'P 1'
#
loop_
_entity.id
_entity.type
_entity.pdbx_description
1 polymer ?
#
loop_
_entity_poly.entity_id
_entity_poly.type
_entity_poly.pdbx_seq_one_letter_code
_entity_poly.pdbx_strand_id
1 'polypeptide(L)'
;MSVLNSWANQYTQLANVTDAINESVQILIKDKQVHQYPQLADQPGFQLQDEAVQEARTTVAHLIENLMAPVASEPEVAYRTAALPDDVLDEYRSRLGQNRTARRRFEKLYEVLQADEPVRDTDKPALDDLVITLDNSRKEIFQKLRQSGG
;
A
#
# COMPACT_ATOMS: atom_id res chain seq x y z
N MET A 1 -3.64 23.39 18.18
CA MET A 1 -3.37 21.96 18.47
C MET A 1 -1.89 21.80 18.73
N SER A 2 -1.48 20.93 19.67
CA SER A 2 -0.06 20.63 19.91
C SER A 2 0.50 19.79 18.77
N VAL A 3 1.77 20.00 18.40
CA VAL A 3 2.50 19.21 17.39
C VAL A 3 2.47 17.71 17.73
N LEU A 4 2.52 17.38 19.02
CA LEU A 4 2.37 16.00 19.53
C LEU A 4 1.03 15.36 19.15
N ASN A 5 -0.07 16.10 19.24
CA ASN A 5 -1.39 15.59 18.86
C ASN A 5 -1.49 15.37 17.34
N SER A 6 -0.81 16.22 16.55
CA SER A 6 -0.73 16.05 15.10
C SER A 6 0.00 14.77 14.73
N TRP A 7 1.18 14.52 15.33
CA TRP A 7 1.95 13.30 15.06
C TRP A 7 1.28 12.04 15.58
N ALA A 8 0.57 12.10 16.71
CA ALA A 8 -0.16 10.95 17.24
C ALA A 8 -1.28 10.54 16.26
N ASN A 9 -2.04 11.51 15.75
CA ASN A 9 -3.08 11.28 14.75
C ASN A 9 -2.50 10.70 13.44
N GLN A 10 -1.38 11.27 12.95
CA GLN A 10 -0.69 10.76 11.76
C GLN A 10 -0.20 9.31 11.97
N TYR A 11 0.34 8.99 13.15
CA TYR A 11 0.78 7.64 13.46
C TYR A 11 -0.37 6.64 13.44
N THR A 12 -1.51 6.97 14.05
CA THR A 12 -2.69 6.09 14.04
C THR A 12 -3.23 5.88 12.62
N GLN A 13 -3.32 6.95 11.83
CA GLN A 13 -3.75 6.85 10.43
C GLN A 13 -2.79 5.96 9.63
N LEU A 14 -1.48 6.20 9.74
CA LEU A 14 -0.48 5.43 9.03
C LEU A 14 -0.47 3.97 9.46
N ALA A 15 -0.60 3.68 10.76
CA ALA A 15 -0.71 2.31 11.26
C ALA A 15 -1.88 1.55 10.63
N ASN A 16 -3.07 2.17 10.60
CA ASN A 16 -4.26 1.56 10.00
C ASN A 16 -4.07 1.28 8.50
N VAL A 17 -3.47 2.23 7.77
CA VAL A 17 -3.20 2.05 6.33
C VAL A 17 -2.15 0.97 6.10
N THR A 18 -1.05 0.98 6.86
CA THR A 18 0.00 -0.03 6.77
C THR A 18 -0.55 -1.43 7.03
N ASP A 19 -1.36 -1.59 8.08
CA ASP A 19 -1.92 -2.89 8.44
C ASP A 19 -2.87 -3.41 7.34
N ALA A 20 -3.75 -2.55 6.80
CA ALA A 20 -4.66 -2.91 5.70
C ALA A 20 -3.93 -3.26 4.40
N ILE A 21 -2.84 -2.53 4.07
CA ILE A 21 -2.02 -2.81 2.88
C ILE A 21 -1.24 -4.11 3.07
N ASN A 22 -0.68 -4.35 4.25
CA ASN A 22 0.04 -5.58 4.55
C ASN A 22 -0.89 -6.80 4.42
N GLU A 23 -2.11 -6.72 4.94
CA GLU A 23 -3.12 -7.76 4.79
C GLU A 23 -3.50 -7.97 3.31
N SER A 24 -3.78 -6.89 2.59
CA SER A 24 -4.12 -6.95 1.16
C SER A 24 -3.01 -7.59 0.33
N VAL A 25 -1.75 -7.21 0.57
CA VAL A 25 -0.58 -7.79 -0.11
C VAL A 25 -0.47 -9.28 0.20
N GLN A 26 -0.71 -9.71 1.44
CA GLN A 26 -0.71 -11.13 1.79
C GLN A 26 -1.81 -11.91 1.07
N ILE A 27 -3.02 -11.34 0.96
CA ILE A 27 -4.13 -11.94 0.21
C ILE A 27 -3.74 -12.10 -1.26
N LEU A 28 -3.20 -11.05 -1.90
CA LEU A 28 -2.77 -11.10 -3.30
C LEU A 28 -1.63 -12.11 -3.55
N ILE A 29 -0.71 -12.25 -2.60
CA ILE A 29 0.36 -13.27 -2.68
C ILE A 29 -0.24 -14.68 -2.59
N LYS A 30 -1.22 -14.90 -1.69
CA LYS A 30 -1.91 -16.19 -1.59
C LYS A 30 -2.72 -16.50 -2.85
N ASP A 31 -3.41 -15.50 -3.39
CA ASP A 31 -4.20 -15.62 -4.62
C ASP A 31 -3.32 -16.08 -5.78
N LYS A 32 -2.17 -15.41 -5.96
CA LYS A 32 -1.13 -15.84 -6.89
C LYS A 32 -0.71 -17.30 -6.65
N GLN A 33 -0.44 -17.68 -5.40
CA GLN A 33 0.02 -19.04 -5.08
C GLN A 33 -1.03 -20.09 -5.42
N VAL A 34 -2.32 -19.81 -5.16
CA VAL A 34 -3.44 -20.69 -5.54
C VAL A 34 -3.56 -20.79 -7.06
N HIS A 35 -3.43 -19.69 -7.79
CA HIS A 35 -3.43 -19.70 -9.26
C HIS A 35 -2.26 -20.50 -9.85
N GLN A 36 -1.07 -20.40 -9.26
CA GLN A 36 0.12 -21.14 -9.69
C GLN A 36 0.06 -22.62 -9.31
N TYR A 37 -0.53 -22.92 -8.15
CA TYR A 37 -0.62 -24.25 -7.55
C TYR A 37 -2.04 -24.49 -7.05
N PRO A 38 -2.98 -24.89 -7.94
CA PRO A 38 -4.40 -25.04 -7.60
C PRO A 38 -4.67 -25.97 -6.41
N GLN A 39 -3.80 -26.95 -6.15
CA GLN A 39 -3.89 -27.83 -4.99
C GLN A 39 -3.75 -27.12 -3.63
N LEU A 40 -3.31 -25.86 -3.61
CA LEU A 40 -3.26 -25.04 -2.40
C LEU A 40 -4.64 -24.52 -2.00
N ALA A 41 -5.61 -24.43 -2.91
CA ALA A 41 -6.94 -23.86 -2.64
C ALA A 41 -7.65 -24.53 -1.44
N ASP A 42 -7.50 -25.85 -1.32
CA ASP A 42 -8.14 -26.63 -0.25
C ASP A 42 -7.32 -26.67 1.05
N GLN A 43 -6.12 -26.10 1.08
CA GLN A 43 -5.26 -26.12 2.26
C GLN A 43 -5.68 -25.08 3.30
N PRO A 44 -5.63 -25.41 4.60
CA PRO A 44 -5.83 -24.44 5.67
C PRO A 44 -4.88 -23.25 5.51
N GLY A 45 -5.44 -22.03 5.55
CA GLY A 45 -4.68 -20.78 5.39
C GLY A 45 -4.58 -20.23 3.96
N PHE A 46 -5.02 -21.00 2.96
CA PHE A 46 -5.09 -20.62 1.53
C PHE A 46 -6.52 -20.50 0.99
N GLN A 47 -7.52 -20.80 1.84
CA GLN A 47 -8.92 -20.55 1.54
C GLN A 47 -9.13 -19.03 1.48
N LEU A 48 -9.31 -18.52 0.25
CA LEU A 48 -9.59 -17.13 -0.03
C LEU A 48 -11.06 -17.00 -0.41
N GLN A 49 -11.69 -15.93 0.06
CA GLN A 49 -13.01 -15.52 -0.41
C GLN A 49 -12.81 -14.57 -1.58
N ASP A 50 -13.59 -14.72 -2.65
CA ASP A 50 -13.47 -13.88 -3.85
C ASP A 50 -13.63 -12.39 -3.48
N GLU A 51 -14.54 -12.07 -2.56
CA GLU A 51 -14.74 -10.73 -2.04
C GLU A 51 -13.48 -10.16 -1.38
N ALA A 52 -12.74 -10.98 -0.61
CA ALA A 52 -11.52 -10.57 0.06
C ALA A 52 -10.38 -10.31 -0.95
N VAL A 53 -10.32 -11.08 -2.05
CA VAL A 53 -9.36 -10.84 -3.13
C VAL A 53 -9.69 -9.53 -3.85
N GLN A 54 -10.96 -9.27 -4.14
CA GLN A 54 -11.40 -8.02 -4.77
C GLN A 54 -11.16 -6.78 -3.89
N GLU A 55 -11.41 -6.90 -2.58
CA GLU A 55 -11.10 -5.83 -1.62
C GLU A 55 -9.60 -5.56 -1.54
N ALA A 56 -8.77 -6.61 -1.51
CA ALA A 56 -7.31 -6.48 -1.51
C ALA A 56 -6.79 -5.81 -2.80
N ARG A 57 -7.34 -6.21 -3.96
CA ARG A 57 -7.03 -5.58 -5.27
C ARG A 57 -7.35 -4.09 -5.25
N THR A 58 -8.57 -3.74 -4.85
CA THR A 58 -9.06 -2.36 -4.78
C THR A 58 -8.20 -1.52 -3.83
N THR A 59 -7.90 -2.07 -2.66
CA THR A 59 -7.11 -1.38 -1.63
C THR A 59 -5.69 -1.05 -2.12
N VAL A 60 -5.01 -2.02 -2.74
CA VAL A 60 -3.66 -1.81 -3.29
C VAL A 60 -3.69 -0.91 -4.53
N ALA A 61 -4.68 -1.07 -5.42
CA ALA A 61 -4.81 -0.27 -6.62
C ALA A 61 -5.02 1.22 -6.29
N HIS A 62 -5.94 1.53 -5.38
CA HIS A 62 -6.17 2.91 -4.95
C HIS A 62 -4.95 3.53 -4.27
N LEU A 63 -4.19 2.76 -3.48
CA LEU A 63 -2.93 3.27 -2.93
C LEU A 63 -1.96 3.63 -4.07
N ILE A 64 -1.76 2.73 -5.03
CA ILE A 64 -0.84 2.96 -6.15
C ILE A 64 -1.30 4.18 -6.97
N GLU A 65 -2.59 4.31 -7.23
CA GLU A 65 -3.18 5.48 -7.90
C GLU A 65 -2.84 6.78 -7.15
N ASN A 66 -3.04 6.81 -5.82
CA ASN A 66 -2.71 7.95 -4.98
C ASN A 66 -1.22 8.31 -5.01
N LEU A 67 -0.35 7.32 -5.07
CA LEU A 67 1.10 7.52 -5.13
C LEU A 67 1.59 7.97 -6.50
N MET A 68 0.86 7.65 -7.57
CA MET A 68 1.19 8.07 -8.93
C MET A 68 0.48 9.36 -9.33
N ALA A 69 -0.55 9.78 -8.60
CA ALA A 69 -1.32 10.98 -8.87
C ALA A 69 -0.41 12.23 -8.89
N PRO A 70 -0.60 13.15 -9.87
CA PRO A 70 0.13 14.41 -9.91
C PRO A 70 -0.11 15.22 -8.63
N VAL A 71 0.96 15.79 -8.07
CA VAL A 71 0.92 16.66 -6.87
C VAL A 71 -0.02 17.87 -7.04
N ALA A 72 -0.30 18.27 -8.29
CA ALA A 72 -1.14 19.42 -8.63
C ALA A 72 -2.61 19.07 -8.98
N SER A 73 -3.00 17.80 -8.97
CA SER A 73 -4.40 17.41 -9.20
C SER A 73 -5.23 17.77 -7.98
N GLU A 74 -6.34 18.49 -8.20
CA GLU A 74 -7.25 18.96 -7.14
C GLU A 74 -7.64 17.82 -6.16
N PRO A 75 -7.77 18.13 -4.85
CA PRO A 75 -7.93 17.13 -3.78
C PRO A 75 -9.27 16.36 -3.80
N GLU A 76 -10.15 16.58 -4.79
CA GLU A 76 -11.50 16.03 -4.81
C GLU A 76 -11.62 14.61 -5.37
N VAL A 77 -10.66 14.11 -6.16
CA VAL A 77 -10.78 12.78 -6.80
C VAL A 77 -9.97 11.68 -6.09
N ALA A 78 -8.95 12.03 -5.30
CA ALA A 78 -7.98 11.08 -4.73
C ALA A 78 -8.32 10.52 -3.32
N TYR A 79 -9.31 11.11 -2.63
CA TYR A 79 -9.57 10.76 -1.23
C TYR A 79 -10.77 9.85 -1.10
N ARG A 80 -10.56 8.53 -0.87
CA ARG A 80 -11.42 7.74 0.05
C ARG A 80 -11.01 6.33 0.42
N THR A 81 -9.85 5.82 0.04
CA THR A 81 -9.33 4.59 0.67
C THR A 81 -7.89 4.83 1.07
N ALA A 82 -7.66 4.83 2.39
CA ALA A 82 -6.40 5.11 3.07
C ALA A 82 -5.89 6.56 2.94
N ALA A 83 -6.38 7.46 3.81
CA ALA A 83 -5.81 8.78 3.99
C ALA A 83 -4.41 8.67 4.61
N LEU A 84 -3.41 8.41 3.78
CA LEU A 84 -2.02 8.62 4.16
C LEU A 84 -1.81 10.10 4.48
N PRO A 85 -1.04 10.43 5.53
CA PRO A 85 -0.62 11.81 5.77
C PRO A 85 0.06 12.41 4.52
N ASP A 86 -0.23 13.68 4.21
CA ASP A 86 0.27 14.35 3.00
C ASP A 86 1.80 14.35 2.92
N ASP A 87 2.48 14.49 4.06
CA ASP A 87 3.95 14.44 4.14
C ASP A 87 4.52 13.08 3.75
N VAL A 88 3.83 11.99 4.12
CA VAL A 88 4.19 10.62 3.72
C VAL A 88 3.95 10.41 2.23
N LEU A 89 2.82 10.91 1.71
CA LEU A 89 2.50 10.84 0.27
C LEU A 89 3.52 11.60 -0.57
N ASP A 90 3.87 12.82 -0.17
CA ASP A 90 4.81 13.68 -0.89
C ASP A 90 6.21 13.09 -0.90
N GLU A 91 6.66 12.55 0.23
CA GLU A 91 7.93 11.86 0.30
C GLU A 91 7.96 10.64 -0.63
N TYR A 92 6.89 9.85 -0.62
CA TYR A 92 6.86 8.65 -1.45
C TYR A 92 6.78 9.00 -2.95
N ARG A 93 5.97 10.00 -3.32
CA ARG A 93 5.92 10.57 -4.68
C ARG A 93 7.27 11.08 -5.13
N SER A 94 8.01 11.78 -4.26
CA SER A 94 9.36 12.27 -4.54
C SER A 94 10.33 11.12 -4.83
N ARG A 95 10.35 10.09 -3.97
CA ARG A 95 11.18 8.87 -4.16
C ARG A 95 10.81 8.13 -5.46
N LEU A 96 9.52 8.02 -5.77
CA LEU A 96 9.03 7.41 -7.02
C LEU A 96 9.40 8.23 -8.26
N GLY A 97 9.35 9.56 -8.18
CA GLY A 97 9.78 10.46 -9.25
C GLY A 97 11.26 10.31 -9.60
N GLN A 98 12.09 10.00 -8.60
CA GLN A 98 13.53 9.77 -8.78
C GLN A 98 13.84 8.35 -9.28
N ASN A 99 13.00 7.36 -8.96
CA ASN A 99 13.19 5.96 -9.34
C ASN A 99 12.23 5.51 -10.45
N ARG A 100 12.62 5.78 -11.70
CA ARG A 100 11.84 5.38 -12.90
C ARG A 100 11.54 3.88 -12.96
N THR A 101 12.43 3.05 -12.43
CA THR A 101 12.23 1.59 -12.41
C THR A 101 11.12 1.23 -11.43
N ALA A 102 11.14 1.76 -10.21
CA ALA A 102 10.07 1.55 -9.23
C ALA A 102 8.72 2.06 -9.76
N ARG A 103 8.71 3.27 -10.34
CA ARG A 103 7.51 3.84 -10.97
C ARG A 103 6.90 2.91 -12.03
N ARG A 104 7.71 2.39 -12.96
CA ARG A 104 7.24 1.44 -13.98
C ARG A 104 6.70 0.13 -13.40
N ARG A 105 7.26 -0.34 -12.28
CA ARG A 105 6.72 -1.53 -11.60
C ARG A 105 5.35 -1.24 -11.00
N PHE A 106 5.15 -0.05 -10.43
CA PHE A 106 3.84 0.38 -9.93
C PHE A 106 2.81 0.57 -11.04
N GLU A 107 3.19 1.18 -12.15
CA GLU A 107 2.31 1.31 -13.33
C GLU A 107 1.83 -0.07 -13.81
N LYS A 108 2.77 -1.03 -13.95
CA LYS A 108 2.43 -2.41 -14.34
C LYS A 108 1.57 -3.15 -13.32
N LEU A 109 1.89 -3.03 -12.03
CA LEU A 109 1.09 -3.66 -10.98
C LEU A 109 -0.32 -3.06 -10.97
N TYR A 110 -0.46 -1.75 -11.15
CA TYR A 110 -1.76 -1.10 -11.25
C TYR A 110 -2.59 -1.63 -12.41
N GLU A 111 -1.99 -1.77 -13.60
CA GLU A 111 -2.65 -2.37 -14.78
C GLU A 111 -3.14 -3.81 -14.49
N VAL A 112 -2.29 -4.65 -13.86
CA VAL A 112 -2.66 -6.02 -13.46
C VAL A 112 -3.85 -6.03 -12.52
N LEU A 113 -3.85 -5.15 -11.51
CA LEU A 113 -4.93 -5.08 -10.52
C LEU A 113 -6.24 -4.59 -11.15
N GLN A 114 -6.18 -3.59 -12.03
CA GLN A 114 -7.35 -3.03 -12.74
C GLN A 114 -7.94 -4.01 -13.76
N ALA A 115 -7.11 -4.88 -14.36
CA ALA A 115 -7.53 -5.90 -15.29
C ALA A 115 -8.11 -7.16 -14.61
N ASP A 116 -8.19 -7.18 -13.28
CA ASP A 116 -8.55 -8.35 -12.48
C ASP A 116 -7.65 -9.58 -12.76
N GLU A 117 -6.40 -9.35 -13.16
CA GLU A 117 -5.44 -10.41 -13.44
C GLU A 117 -4.73 -10.86 -12.16
N PRO A 118 -4.44 -12.16 -11.96
CA PRO A 118 -3.65 -12.61 -10.82
C PRO A 118 -2.25 -11.99 -10.85
N VAL A 119 -1.80 -11.54 -9.67
CA VAL A 119 -0.45 -10.99 -9.48
C VAL A 119 0.60 -12.03 -9.87
N ARG A 120 1.69 -11.62 -10.51
CA ARG A 120 2.78 -12.51 -10.98
C ARG A 120 4.05 -12.32 -10.16
N ASP A 121 5.04 -13.20 -10.38
CA ASP A 121 6.38 -13.04 -9.80
C ASP A 121 7.04 -11.69 -10.12
N THR A 122 6.77 -11.15 -11.32
CA THR A 122 7.30 -9.85 -11.75
C THR A 122 6.76 -8.68 -10.95
N ASP A 123 5.63 -8.86 -10.29
CA ASP A 123 4.90 -7.81 -9.60
C ASP A 123 5.24 -7.78 -8.10
N LYS A 124 5.80 -8.88 -7.58
CA LYS A 124 6.26 -8.99 -6.18
C LYS A 124 7.18 -7.85 -5.72
N PRO A 125 8.18 -7.40 -6.50
CA PRO A 125 9.02 -6.29 -6.07
C PRO A 125 8.24 -4.99 -5.82
N ALA A 126 7.17 -4.71 -6.57
CA ALA A 126 6.31 -3.55 -6.31
C ALA A 126 5.52 -3.70 -5.01
N LEU A 127 4.95 -4.89 -4.77
CA LEU A 127 4.25 -5.18 -3.52
C LEU A 127 5.16 -5.07 -2.29
N ASP A 128 6.38 -5.61 -2.38
CA ASP A 128 7.39 -5.51 -1.32
C ASP A 128 7.81 -4.04 -1.08
N ASP A 129 7.99 -3.27 -2.15
CA ASP A 129 8.33 -1.84 -2.07
C ASP A 129 7.23 -1.03 -1.33
N LEU A 130 5.94 -1.35 -1.51
CA LEU A 130 4.83 -0.71 -0.78
C LEU A 130 4.93 -0.97 0.73
N VAL A 131 5.03 -2.24 1.10
CA VAL A 131 5.09 -2.68 2.51
C VAL A 131 6.28 -2.04 3.22
N ILE A 132 7.46 -2.15 2.62
CA ILE A 132 8.70 -1.62 3.20
C ILE A 132 8.62 -0.09 3.38
N THR A 133 8.05 0.62 2.39
CA THR A 133 7.99 2.09 2.46
C THR A 133 7.04 2.54 3.57
N LEU A 134 5.83 1.96 3.64
CA LEU A 134 4.86 2.28 4.67
C LEU A 134 5.38 1.97 6.08
N ASP A 135 6.04 0.81 6.25
CA ASP A 135 6.66 0.43 7.53
C ASP A 135 7.77 1.40 7.95
N ASN A 136 8.58 1.88 7.01
CA ASN A 136 9.63 2.85 7.30
C ASN A 136 9.05 4.21 7.71
N SER A 137 8.04 4.72 6.99
CA SER A 137 7.34 5.94 7.37
C SER A 137 6.71 5.82 8.76
N ARG A 138 6.12 4.66 9.09
CA ARG A 138 5.55 4.37 10.42
C ARG A 138 6.63 4.43 11.51
N LYS A 139 7.80 3.85 11.27
CA LYS A 139 8.94 3.89 12.19
C LYS A 139 9.46 5.32 12.40
N GLU A 140 9.55 6.11 11.35
CA GLU A 140 10.02 7.49 11.42
C GLU A 140 9.09 8.38 12.25
N ILE A 141 7.76 8.30 12.04
CA ILE A 141 6.78 9.05 12.85
C ILE A 141 6.84 8.59 14.31
N PHE A 142 6.97 7.28 14.56
CA PHE A 142 7.12 6.76 15.92
C PHE A 142 8.38 7.31 16.63
N GLN A 143 9.49 7.42 15.91
CA GLN A 143 10.73 8.01 16.46
C GLN A 143 10.53 9.49 16.80
N LYS A 144 9.87 10.28 15.93
CA LYS A 144 9.55 11.69 16.19
C LYS A 144 8.68 11.85 17.44
N LEU A 145 7.66 10.99 17.60
CA LEU A 145 6.81 10.95 18.78
C LEU A 145 7.61 10.66 20.06
N ARG A 146 8.48 9.64 20.02
CA ARG A 146 9.31 9.26 21.17
C ARG A 146 10.28 10.36 21.58
N GLN A 147 10.88 11.06 20.63
CA GLN A 147 11.82 12.16 20.90
C GLN A 147 11.15 13.40 21.49
N SER A 148 9.85 13.58 21.24
CA SER A 148 9.11 14.79 21.62
C SER A 148 8.26 14.63 22.88
N GLY A 149 8.02 13.38 23.30
CA GLY A 149 7.38 13.04 24.57
C GLY A 149 8.35 12.68 25.70
N GLY A 150 9.67 12.79 25.44
CA GLY A 150 10.75 12.58 26.41
C GLY A 150 11.28 13.86 27.00
#